data_AF-A0A8J3GX35-F1
#
_entry.id   AF-A0A8J3GX35-F1
#
_cell.length_a   1.000
_cell.length_b   1.000
_cell.length_c   1.000
_cell.angle_alpha   90.00
_cell.angle_beta   90.00
_cell.angle_gamma   90.00
#
_symmetry.space_group_name_H-M   'P 1'
#
loop_
_entity.id
_entity.type
_entity.pdbx_description
1 polymer ?
#
loop_
_entity_poly.entity_id
_entity_poly.type
_entity_poly.pdbx_seq_one_letter_code
_entity_poly.pdbx_strand_id
1 'polypeptide(L)'
;MAVLKKGAKGKEVEKLQEGLNKLGAKPKLKVDGIFGPITEGQVKVFQKKNKLRPDGQAGPETLASVKYGGPLPEMTVKDYEKQAAELAVVFISRQNIILAYNRMKAEADALASVADKEVPNATKIYMDSIPLWVKAMEISAGIVKMQKEFKDLRLTDPAKAEALVKKCEAEASKIEAHISGKISPSSKKSSESLRAVRKKVETSVAAFRKEIDLVEKTLEAIFSM
;
A
#
# COMPACT_ATOMS: atom_id res chain seq x y z
N MET A 1 35.44 32.38 -7.78
CA MET A 1 36.57 32.94 -8.57
C MET A 1 36.29 34.42 -8.83
N ALA A 2 37.31 35.27 -8.86
CA ALA A 2 37.16 36.69 -9.12
C ALA A 2 36.88 36.96 -10.62
N VAL A 3 35.99 37.91 -10.90
CA VAL A 3 35.69 38.39 -12.26
C VAL A 3 36.68 39.50 -12.62
N LEU A 4 37.42 39.36 -13.72
CA LEU A 4 38.29 40.43 -14.23
C LEU A 4 37.49 41.37 -15.12
N LYS A 5 37.58 42.66 -14.86
CA LYS A 5 36.87 43.70 -15.60
C LYS A 5 37.73 44.94 -15.71
N LYS A 6 37.27 45.93 -16.48
CA LYS A 6 37.96 47.22 -16.64
C LYS A 6 38.41 47.78 -15.28
N GLY A 7 39.68 48.13 -15.17
CA GLY A 7 40.32 48.62 -13.95
C GLY A 7 40.99 47.54 -13.08
N ALA A 8 40.73 46.25 -13.33
CA ALA A 8 41.45 45.16 -12.68
C ALA A 8 42.94 45.17 -13.07
N LYS A 9 43.79 44.74 -12.13
CA LYS A 9 45.25 44.68 -12.34
C LYS A 9 45.86 43.41 -11.76
N GLY A 10 47.04 43.04 -12.26
CA GLY A 10 47.90 41.99 -11.71
C GLY A 10 48.02 40.76 -12.61
N LYS A 11 48.67 39.72 -12.08
CA LYS A 11 49.09 38.52 -12.84
C LYS A 11 47.95 37.80 -13.57
N GLU A 12 46.74 37.81 -13.03
CA GLU A 12 45.58 37.18 -13.69
C GLU A 12 45.15 37.95 -14.95
N VAL A 13 45.37 39.27 -14.98
CA VAL A 13 45.15 40.09 -16.18
C VAL A 13 46.25 39.82 -17.21
N GLU A 14 47.50 39.65 -16.79
CA GLU A 14 48.61 39.28 -17.68
C GLU A 14 48.31 37.94 -18.39
N LYS A 15 47.91 36.93 -17.62
CA LYS A 15 47.53 35.62 -18.16
C LYS A 15 46.36 35.70 -19.15
N LEU A 16 45.34 36.51 -18.85
CA LEU A 16 44.22 36.75 -19.76
C LEU A 16 44.71 37.41 -21.06
N GLN A 17 45.54 38.45 -20.98
CA GLN A 17 46.09 39.15 -22.13
C GLN A 17 46.96 38.23 -23.00
N GLU A 18 47.81 37.40 -22.39
CA GLU A 18 48.59 36.38 -23.08
C GLU A 18 47.70 35.35 -23.79
N GLY A 19 46.67 34.85 -23.12
CA GLY A 19 45.72 33.90 -23.69
C GLY A 19 44.96 34.48 -24.89
N LEU A 20 44.42 35.70 -24.74
CA LEU A 20 43.75 36.41 -25.83
C LEU A 20 44.68 36.65 -27.03
N ASN A 21 45.94 37.00 -26.78
CA ASN A 21 46.94 37.15 -27.83
C ASN A 21 47.25 35.83 -28.56
N LYS A 22 47.41 34.73 -27.83
CA LYS A 22 47.60 33.39 -28.41
C LYS A 22 46.42 32.98 -29.29
N LEU A 23 45.22 33.46 -28.97
CA LEU A 23 43.99 33.19 -29.71
C LEU A 23 43.69 34.24 -30.81
N GLY A 24 44.64 35.13 -31.08
CA GLY A 24 44.60 36.04 -32.21
C GLY A 24 43.87 37.36 -31.97
N ALA A 25 43.93 37.90 -30.75
CA ALA A 25 43.44 39.25 -30.44
C ALA A 25 43.99 40.31 -31.43
N LYS A 26 43.10 41.16 -31.94
CA LYS A 26 43.41 42.23 -32.91
C LYS A 26 42.75 43.55 -32.48
N PRO A 27 43.55 44.58 -32.11
CA PRO A 27 45.01 44.60 -32.08
C PRO A 27 45.58 43.66 -31.01
N LYS A 28 46.85 43.26 -31.20
CA LYS A 28 47.60 42.48 -30.20
C LYS A 28 47.66 43.29 -28.90
N LEU A 29 47.27 42.68 -27.78
CA LEU A 29 47.28 43.29 -26.46
C LEU A 29 48.70 43.41 -25.93
N LYS A 30 48.97 44.50 -25.20
CA LYS A 30 50.12 44.57 -24.32
C LYS A 30 49.85 43.68 -23.09
N VAL A 31 50.81 42.85 -22.71
CA VAL A 31 50.75 42.04 -21.48
C VAL A 31 51.35 42.89 -20.35
N ASP A 32 50.57 43.81 -19.82
CA ASP A 32 50.99 44.76 -18.78
C ASP A 32 50.25 44.55 -17.45
N GLY A 33 49.37 43.54 -17.41
CA GLY A 33 48.57 43.26 -16.24
C GLY A 33 47.55 44.33 -15.93
N ILE A 34 47.17 45.19 -16.89
CA ILE A 34 46.17 46.24 -16.72
C ILE A 34 44.97 45.96 -17.63
N PHE A 35 43.80 45.77 -17.01
CA PHE A 35 42.57 45.55 -17.75
C PHE A 35 42.01 46.89 -18.24
N GLY A 36 42.62 47.41 -19.31
CA GLY A 36 42.23 48.64 -19.98
C GLY A 36 41.09 48.47 -20.99
N PRO A 37 40.66 49.56 -21.64
CA PRO A 37 39.58 49.54 -22.63
C PRO A 37 39.90 48.65 -23.85
N ILE A 38 41.18 48.52 -24.22
CA ILE A 38 41.58 47.64 -25.33
C ILE A 38 41.42 46.17 -24.93
N THR A 39 41.86 45.79 -23.72
CA THR A 39 41.65 44.45 -23.15
C THR A 39 40.15 44.12 -23.08
N GLU A 40 39.33 45.06 -22.59
CA GLU A 40 37.88 44.90 -22.56
C GLU A 40 37.27 44.67 -23.95
N GLY A 41 37.70 45.45 -24.95
CA GLY A 41 37.27 45.29 -26.33
C GLY A 41 37.59 43.90 -26.88
N GLN A 42 38.80 43.38 -26.61
CA GLN A 42 39.21 42.05 -27.06
C GLN A 42 38.48 40.92 -26.31
N VAL A 43 38.16 41.12 -25.03
CA VAL A 43 37.30 40.19 -24.29
C VAL A 43 35.91 40.10 -24.93
N LYS A 44 35.28 41.23 -25.30
CA LYS A 44 33.98 41.23 -25.98
C LYS A 44 34.02 40.51 -27.33
N VAL A 45 35.07 40.74 -28.12
CA VAL A 45 35.28 40.06 -29.41
C VAL A 45 35.44 38.55 -29.21
N PHE A 46 36.27 38.15 -28.25
CA PHE A 46 36.49 36.75 -27.91
C PHE A 46 35.20 36.07 -27.43
N GLN A 47 34.46 36.70 -26.52
CA GLN A 47 33.18 36.21 -26.01
C GLN A 47 32.19 35.99 -27.15
N LYS A 48 32.02 36.97 -28.04
CA LYS A 48 31.13 36.86 -29.21
C LYS A 48 31.53 35.70 -30.14
N LYS A 49 32.83 35.52 -30.40
CA LYS A 49 33.34 34.43 -31.26
C LYS A 49 33.06 33.04 -30.68
N ASN A 50 33.10 32.92 -29.35
CA ASN A 50 32.97 31.64 -28.64
C ASN A 50 31.58 31.43 -28.02
N LYS A 51 30.56 32.18 -28.49
CA LYS A 51 29.16 32.11 -28.03
C LYS A 51 28.97 32.37 -26.52
N LEU A 52 29.87 33.13 -25.91
CA LEU A 52 29.72 33.61 -24.54
C LEU A 52 28.98 34.95 -24.53
N ARG A 53 28.41 35.33 -23.38
CA ARG A 53 27.82 36.66 -23.20
C ARG A 53 28.88 37.75 -23.42
N PRO A 54 28.73 38.65 -24.41
CA PRO A 54 29.76 39.63 -24.77
C PRO A 54 29.72 40.88 -23.86
N ASP A 55 29.81 40.69 -22.55
CA ASP A 55 29.74 41.76 -21.54
C ASP A 55 31.07 42.46 -21.26
N GLY A 56 32.18 41.95 -21.81
CA GLY A 56 33.53 42.50 -21.63
C GLY A 56 34.17 42.19 -20.29
N GLN A 57 33.53 41.36 -19.47
CA GLN A 57 34.04 40.91 -18.18
C GLN A 57 34.52 39.46 -18.30
N ALA A 58 35.78 39.21 -17.95
CA ALA A 58 36.30 37.85 -17.93
C ALA A 58 35.92 37.15 -16.62
N GLY A 59 34.70 36.61 -16.59
CA GLY A 59 34.23 35.67 -15.57
C GLY A 59 34.74 34.24 -15.80
N PRO A 60 34.32 33.27 -14.96
CA PRO A 60 34.85 31.89 -14.99
C PRO A 60 34.78 31.23 -16.37
N GLU A 61 33.68 31.35 -17.10
CA GLU A 61 33.53 30.77 -18.44
C GLU A 61 34.45 31.41 -19.47
N THR A 62 34.60 32.74 -19.43
CA THR A 62 35.51 33.45 -20.35
C THR A 62 36.95 33.08 -20.07
N LEU A 63 37.36 33.03 -18.80
CA LEU A 63 38.71 32.62 -18.41
C LEU A 63 39.00 31.17 -18.79
N ALA A 64 38.03 30.26 -18.59
CA ALA A 64 38.16 28.86 -18.99
C ALA A 64 38.23 28.71 -20.52
N SER A 65 37.37 29.40 -21.27
CA SER A 65 37.35 29.38 -22.74
C SER A 65 38.67 29.91 -23.33
N VAL A 66 39.23 31.00 -22.76
CA VAL A 66 40.56 31.50 -23.15
C VAL A 66 41.66 30.50 -22.80
N LYS A 67 41.58 29.85 -21.62
CA LYS A 67 42.58 28.85 -21.21
C LYS A 67 42.58 27.62 -22.13
N TYR A 68 41.41 27.14 -22.54
CA TYR A 68 41.27 25.95 -23.40
C TYR A 68 41.20 26.26 -24.90
N GLY A 69 41.17 27.53 -25.28
CA GLY A 69 41.40 27.99 -26.65
C GLY A 69 40.20 27.92 -27.60
N GLY A 70 38.97 27.95 -27.08
CA GLY A 70 37.78 27.83 -27.92
C GLY A 70 36.47 27.85 -27.14
N PRO A 71 35.33 27.60 -27.82
CA PRO A 71 34.05 27.50 -27.16
C PRO A 71 34.09 26.35 -26.15
N LEU A 72 33.46 26.57 -24.99
CA LEU A 72 33.29 25.51 -24.01
C LEU A 72 32.28 24.48 -24.55
N PRO A 73 32.41 23.20 -24.18
CA PRO A 73 31.45 22.18 -24.57
C PRO A 73 30.06 22.54 -24.03
N GLU A 74 29.05 22.43 -24.89
CA GLU A 74 27.65 22.66 -24.54
C GLU A 74 26.96 21.31 -24.36
N MET A 75 26.22 21.15 -23.27
CA MET A 75 25.42 19.96 -23.04
C MET A 75 24.17 20.02 -23.93
N THR A 76 24.08 19.16 -24.94
CA THR A 76 22.96 19.16 -25.90
C THR A 76 21.84 18.21 -25.52
N VAL A 77 22.02 17.39 -24.48
CA VAL A 77 20.93 16.56 -23.96
C VAL A 77 19.93 17.45 -23.23
N LYS A 78 18.65 17.06 -23.27
CA LYS A 78 17.60 17.72 -22.50
C LYS A 78 17.98 17.74 -21.02
N ASP A 79 17.60 18.80 -20.31
CA ASP A 79 17.70 18.82 -18.85
C ASP A 79 16.78 17.74 -18.26
N TYR A 80 17.39 16.70 -17.72
CA TYR A 80 16.70 15.55 -17.15
C TYR A 80 16.44 15.70 -15.65
N GLU A 81 16.76 16.84 -15.00
CA GLU A 81 16.54 17.02 -13.56
C GLU A 81 15.08 16.81 -13.17
N LYS A 82 14.14 17.40 -13.93
CA LYS A 82 12.70 17.20 -13.71
C LYS A 82 12.28 15.75 -13.93
N GLN A 83 12.76 15.13 -14.99
CA GLN A 83 12.42 13.74 -15.33
C GLN A 83 12.98 12.75 -14.29
N ALA A 84 14.16 13.01 -13.74
CA ALA A 84 14.74 12.19 -12.68
C ALA A 84 13.89 12.23 -11.40
N ALA A 85 13.35 13.41 -11.04
CA ALA A 85 12.43 13.55 -9.92
C ALA A 85 11.10 12.80 -10.18
N GLU A 86 10.54 12.89 -11.38
CA GLU A 86 9.34 12.15 -11.79
C GLU A 86 9.55 10.62 -11.70
N LEU A 87 10.67 10.11 -12.23
CA LEU A 87 11.03 8.70 -12.14
C LEU A 87 11.21 8.22 -10.69
N ALA A 88 11.77 9.06 -9.81
CA ALA A 88 11.91 8.74 -8.40
C ALA A 88 10.54 8.59 -7.70
N VAL A 89 9.58 9.47 -8.01
CA VAL A 89 8.20 9.35 -7.51
C VAL A 89 7.54 8.07 -8.00
N VAL A 90 7.67 7.74 -9.30
CA VAL A 90 7.15 6.48 -9.86
C VAL A 90 7.76 5.26 -9.17
N PHE A 91 9.06 5.28 -8.89
CA PHE A 91 9.74 4.18 -8.19
C PHE A 91 9.16 3.98 -6.78
N ILE A 92 9.00 5.05 -6.01
CA ILE A 92 8.41 5.00 -4.66
C ILE A 92 6.95 4.52 -4.72
N SER A 93 6.16 5.03 -5.66
CA SER A 93 4.77 4.62 -5.88
C SER A 93 4.67 3.11 -6.19
N ARG A 94 5.58 2.56 -7.00
CA ARG A 94 5.63 1.11 -7.27
C ARG A 94 5.91 0.28 -6.02
N GLN A 95 6.72 0.77 -5.07
CA GLN A 95 6.95 0.07 -3.82
C GLN A 95 5.66 -0.02 -2.96
N ASN A 96 4.81 1.00 -3.00
CA ASN A 96 3.53 0.97 -2.28
C ASN A 96 2.59 -0.14 -2.77
N ILE A 97 2.65 -0.49 -4.06
CA ILE A 97 1.88 -1.60 -4.64
C ILE A 97 2.33 -2.94 -4.04
N ILE A 98 3.65 -3.16 -3.94
CA ILE A 98 4.21 -4.38 -3.32
C ILE A 98 3.75 -4.49 -1.86
N LEU A 99 3.79 -3.38 -1.13
CA LEU A 99 3.30 -3.35 0.25
C LEU A 99 1.81 -3.67 0.35
N ALA A 100 0.98 -3.17 -0.57
CA ALA A 100 -0.44 -3.50 -0.64
C ALA A 100 -0.66 -5.00 -0.86
N TYR A 101 0.05 -5.63 -1.81
CA TYR A 101 -0.01 -7.08 -2.03
C TYR A 101 0.39 -7.88 -0.79
N ASN A 102 1.43 -7.46 -0.08
CA ASN A 102 1.84 -8.11 1.16
C ASN A 102 0.77 -8.00 2.26
N ARG A 103 0.11 -6.85 2.39
CA ARG A 103 -1.00 -6.67 3.34
C ARG A 103 -2.21 -7.53 2.96
N MET A 104 -2.56 -7.60 1.68
CA MET A 104 -3.61 -8.49 1.19
C MET A 104 -3.29 -9.95 1.52
N LYS A 105 -2.06 -10.41 1.24
CA LYS A 105 -1.65 -11.77 1.58
C LYS A 105 -1.79 -12.06 3.08
N ALA A 106 -1.30 -11.17 3.94
CA ALA A 106 -1.43 -11.32 5.38
C ALA A 106 -2.89 -11.38 5.85
N GLU A 107 -3.78 -10.62 5.23
CA GLU A 107 -5.22 -10.66 5.53
C GLU A 107 -5.87 -11.97 5.07
N ALA A 108 -5.46 -12.52 3.93
CA ALA A 108 -5.90 -13.83 3.45
C ALA A 108 -5.47 -14.94 4.42
N ASP A 109 -4.22 -14.92 4.88
CA ASP A 109 -3.68 -15.87 5.85
C ASP A 109 -4.43 -15.76 7.20
N ALA A 110 -4.76 -14.54 7.63
CA ALA A 110 -5.54 -14.32 8.84
C ALA A 110 -6.99 -14.84 8.71
N LEU A 111 -7.62 -14.71 7.55
CA LEU A 111 -8.93 -15.30 7.28
C LEU A 111 -8.86 -16.83 7.29
N ALA A 112 -7.88 -17.42 6.62
CA ALA A 112 -7.66 -18.87 6.61
C ALA A 112 -7.48 -19.41 8.03
N SER A 113 -6.65 -18.76 8.85
CA SER A 113 -6.43 -19.15 10.25
C SER A 113 -7.72 -19.15 11.10
N VAL A 114 -8.61 -18.18 10.89
CA VAL A 114 -9.92 -18.16 11.58
C VAL A 114 -10.80 -19.32 11.10
N ALA A 115 -10.82 -19.58 9.79
CA ALA A 115 -11.60 -20.69 9.22
C ALA A 115 -11.09 -22.05 9.72
N ASP A 116 -9.78 -22.26 9.68
CA ASP A 116 -9.11 -23.49 10.13
C ASP A 116 -9.38 -23.80 11.61
N LYS A 117 -9.60 -22.77 12.42
CA LYS A 117 -9.95 -22.94 13.84
C LYS A 117 -11.45 -23.15 14.05
N GLU A 118 -12.28 -22.28 13.49
CA GLU A 118 -13.69 -22.20 13.87
C GLU A 118 -14.57 -23.23 13.15
N VAL A 119 -14.21 -23.65 11.93
CA VAL A 119 -14.97 -24.68 11.19
C VAL A 119 -14.87 -26.06 11.88
N PRO A 120 -13.67 -26.55 12.25
CA PRO A 120 -13.58 -27.79 13.03
C PRO A 120 -14.24 -27.67 14.41
N ASN A 121 -14.17 -26.50 15.06
CA ASN A 121 -14.86 -26.29 16.33
C ASN A 121 -16.38 -26.40 16.19
N ALA A 122 -16.98 -25.73 15.19
CA ALA A 122 -18.41 -25.83 14.91
C ALA A 122 -18.84 -27.28 14.58
N THR A 123 -18.01 -27.99 13.80
CA THR A 123 -18.21 -29.40 13.45
C THR A 123 -18.20 -30.27 14.68
N LYS A 124 -17.20 -30.09 15.56
CA LYS A 124 -17.11 -30.83 16.82
C LYS A 124 -18.33 -30.59 17.70
N ILE A 125 -18.76 -29.35 17.88
CA ILE A 125 -19.95 -29.02 18.67
C ILE A 125 -21.20 -29.71 18.10
N TYR A 126 -21.35 -29.73 16.77
CA TYR A 126 -22.45 -30.44 16.12
C TYR A 126 -22.39 -31.94 16.41
N MET A 127 -21.23 -32.57 16.23
CA MET A 127 -21.05 -34.00 16.50
C MET A 127 -21.32 -34.35 17.97
N ASP A 128 -20.80 -33.55 18.90
CA ASP A 128 -21.03 -33.71 20.34
C ASP A 128 -22.51 -33.50 20.73
N SER A 129 -23.31 -32.84 19.89
CA SER A 129 -24.74 -32.66 20.10
C SER A 129 -25.60 -33.85 19.66
N ILE A 130 -25.07 -34.76 18.82
CA ILE A 130 -25.83 -35.91 18.29
C ILE A 130 -26.45 -36.75 19.40
N PRO A 131 -25.72 -37.17 20.46
CA PRO A 131 -26.31 -37.96 21.55
C PRO A 131 -27.42 -37.22 22.29
N LEU A 132 -27.36 -35.89 22.36
CA LEU A 132 -28.41 -35.07 22.98
C LEU A 132 -29.71 -35.16 22.18
N TRP A 133 -29.62 -35.09 20.85
CA TRP A 133 -30.77 -35.22 19.95
C TRP A 133 -31.33 -36.63 19.94
N VAL A 134 -30.48 -37.66 19.90
CA VAL A 134 -30.91 -39.07 20.00
C VAL A 134 -31.74 -39.28 21.28
N LYS A 135 -31.27 -38.80 22.42
CA LYS A 135 -32.02 -38.88 23.69
C LYS A 135 -33.39 -38.18 23.62
N ALA A 136 -33.45 -37.00 22.99
CA ALA A 136 -34.72 -36.28 22.81
C ALA A 136 -35.69 -37.08 21.91
N MET A 137 -35.19 -37.71 20.85
CA MET A 137 -35.99 -38.59 19.98
C MET A 137 -36.50 -39.83 20.71
N GLU A 138 -35.68 -40.45 21.56
CA GLU A 138 -36.08 -41.60 22.38
C GLU A 138 -37.22 -41.23 23.35
N ILE A 139 -37.10 -40.12 24.07
CA ILE A 139 -38.15 -39.63 24.98
C ILE A 139 -39.44 -39.33 24.18
N SER A 140 -39.30 -38.66 23.03
CA SER A 140 -40.44 -38.37 22.14
C SER A 140 -41.16 -39.64 21.68
N ALA A 141 -40.40 -40.67 21.29
CA ALA A 141 -40.96 -41.96 20.88
C ALA A 141 -41.71 -42.65 22.04
N GLY A 142 -41.18 -42.55 23.27
CA GLY A 142 -41.85 -43.01 24.48
C GLY A 142 -43.19 -42.32 24.72
N ILE A 143 -43.22 -40.98 24.60
CA ILE A 143 -44.44 -40.18 24.71
C ILE A 143 -45.46 -40.59 23.63
N VAL A 144 -45.04 -40.75 22.37
CA VAL A 144 -45.92 -41.20 21.29
C VAL A 144 -46.53 -42.56 21.57
N LYS A 145 -45.76 -43.50 22.14
CA LYS A 145 -46.29 -44.82 22.54
C LYS A 145 -47.36 -44.68 23.62
N MET A 146 -47.12 -43.89 24.66
CA MET A 146 -48.09 -43.63 25.72
C MET A 146 -49.34 -42.91 25.20
N GLN A 147 -49.20 -41.96 24.27
CA GLN A 147 -50.33 -41.28 23.63
C GLN A 147 -51.20 -42.24 22.81
N LYS A 148 -50.61 -43.26 22.17
CA LYS A 148 -51.37 -44.32 21.49
C LYS A 148 -52.15 -45.16 22.49
N GLU A 149 -51.49 -45.65 23.55
CA GLU A 149 -52.14 -46.44 24.61
C GLU A 149 -53.27 -45.67 25.32
N PHE A 150 -53.09 -44.37 25.53
CA PHE A 150 -54.13 -43.49 26.09
C PHE A 150 -55.43 -43.48 25.27
N LYS A 151 -55.34 -43.54 23.93
CA LYS A 151 -56.52 -43.51 23.06
C LYS A 151 -57.46 -44.68 23.32
N ASP A 152 -56.90 -45.84 23.68
CA ASP A 152 -57.64 -47.07 23.99
C ASP A 152 -58.08 -47.09 25.46
N LEU A 153 -57.19 -46.72 26.39
CA LEU A 153 -57.47 -46.74 27.83
C LEU A 153 -58.54 -45.74 28.24
N ARG A 154 -58.62 -44.56 27.61
CA ARG A 154 -59.63 -43.56 27.97
C ARG A 154 -61.07 -44.05 27.82
N LEU A 155 -61.30 -45.07 26.98
CA LEU A 155 -62.61 -45.67 26.74
C LEU A 155 -62.89 -46.88 27.62
N THR A 156 -61.85 -47.52 28.16
CA THR A 156 -61.94 -48.85 28.81
C THR A 156 -61.52 -48.84 30.27
N ASP A 157 -60.60 -47.96 30.67
CA ASP A 157 -60.11 -47.78 32.04
C ASP A 157 -59.66 -46.31 32.25
N PRO A 158 -60.60 -45.39 32.54
CA PRO A 158 -60.30 -43.96 32.68
C PRO A 158 -59.31 -43.63 33.80
N ALA A 159 -59.28 -44.41 34.89
CA ALA A 159 -58.34 -44.22 35.99
C ALA A 159 -56.89 -44.50 35.53
N LYS A 160 -56.67 -45.57 34.77
CA LYS A 160 -55.35 -45.82 34.15
C LYS A 160 -55.01 -44.78 33.09
N ALA A 161 -56.00 -44.30 32.32
CA ALA A 161 -55.79 -43.25 31.34
C ALA A 161 -55.30 -41.95 31.99
N GLU A 162 -55.89 -41.52 33.12
CA GLU A 162 -55.46 -40.34 33.86
C GLU A 162 -54.03 -40.50 34.42
N ALA A 163 -53.70 -41.67 34.95
CA ALA A 163 -52.34 -41.96 35.41
C ALA A 163 -51.32 -41.92 34.26
N LEU A 164 -51.72 -42.35 33.05
CA LEU A 164 -50.88 -42.31 31.85
C LEU A 164 -50.68 -40.87 31.35
N VAL A 165 -51.69 -40.01 31.45
CA VAL A 165 -51.55 -38.56 31.16
C VAL A 165 -50.48 -37.94 32.04
N LYS A 166 -50.52 -38.17 33.36
CA LYS A 166 -49.51 -37.63 34.29
C LYS A 166 -48.08 -38.09 33.94
N LYS A 167 -47.92 -39.34 33.48
CA LYS A 167 -46.63 -39.86 32.99
C LYS A 167 -46.19 -39.18 31.69
N CYS A 168 -47.09 -39.01 30.73
CA CYS A 168 -46.83 -38.26 29.49
C CYS A 168 -46.38 -36.83 29.77
N GLU A 169 -47.08 -36.11 30.65
CA GLU A 169 -46.74 -34.75 31.05
C GLU A 169 -45.36 -34.68 31.70
N ALA A 170 -45.04 -35.61 32.61
CA ALA A 170 -43.72 -35.67 33.23
C ALA A 170 -42.58 -35.91 32.22
N GLU A 171 -42.77 -36.81 31.25
CA GLU A 171 -41.78 -37.02 30.18
C GLU A 171 -41.71 -35.81 29.22
N ALA A 172 -42.84 -35.16 28.93
CA ALA A 172 -42.89 -33.95 28.13
C ALA A 172 -42.08 -32.80 28.78
N SER A 173 -42.24 -32.59 30.10
CA SER A 173 -41.43 -31.61 30.82
C SER A 173 -39.94 -31.96 30.83
N LYS A 174 -39.57 -33.26 30.90
CA LYS A 174 -38.16 -33.69 30.82
C LYS A 174 -37.55 -33.38 29.47
N ILE A 175 -38.25 -33.63 28.36
CA ILE A 175 -37.72 -33.33 27.03
C ILE A 175 -37.60 -31.82 26.81
N GLU A 176 -38.58 -31.01 27.24
CA GLU A 176 -38.49 -29.54 27.17
C GLU A 176 -37.29 -29.01 27.96
N ALA A 177 -37.06 -29.50 29.17
CA ALA A 177 -35.91 -29.14 29.99
C ALA A 177 -34.58 -29.59 29.34
N HIS A 178 -34.54 -30.76 28.70
CA HIS A 178 -33.35 -31.25 28.01
C HIS A 178 -33.04 -30.44 26.74
N ILE A 179 -34.06 -30.09 25.95
CA ILE A 179 -33.89 -29.24 24.76
C ILE A 179 -33.38 -27.86 25.17
N SER A 180 -34.09 -27.18 26.08
CA SER A 180 -33.75 -25.83 26.53
C SER A 180 -32.41 -25.77 27.27
N GLY A 181 -32.11 -26.76 28.10
CA GLY A 181 -30.91 -26.77 28.94
C GLY A 181 -29.64 -27.29 28.27
N LYS A 182 -29.75 -28.11 27.20
CA LYS A 182 -28.58 -28.77 26.60
C LYS A 182 -28.48 -28.57 25.09
N ILE A 183 -29.55 -28.85 24.35
CA ILE A 183 -29.54 -28.78 22.89
C ILE A 183 -29.42 -27.33 22.42
N SER A 184 -30.32 -26.45 22.86
CA SER A 184 -30.34 -25.05 22.44
C SER A 184 -29.02 -24.31 22.73
N PRO A 185 -28.39 -24.46 23.91
CA PRO A 185 -27.07 -23.89 24.16
C PRO A 185 -25.97 -24.44 23.25
N SER A 186 -25.99 -25.74 22.94
CA SER A 186 -25.02 -26.35 22.00
C SER A 186 -25.17 -25.77 20.60
N SER A 187 -26.40 -25.70 20.08
CA SER A 187 -26.71 -25.09 18.78
C SER A 187 -26.28 -23.62 18.73
N LYS A 188 -26.48 -22.86 19.82
CA LYS A 188 -26.03 -21.47 19.91
C LYS A 188 -24.51 -21.36 19.79
N LYS A 189 -23.75 -22.18 20.52
CA LYS A 189 -22.28 -22.21 20.45
C LYS A 189 -21.76 -22.55 19.05
N SER A 190 -22.35 -23.55 18.39
CA SER A 190 -21.98 -23.88 16.99
C SER A 190 -22.22 -22.69 16.06
N SER A 191 -23.35 -21.99 16.22
CA SER A 191 -23.66 -20.78 15.43
C SER A 191 -22.69 -19.62 15.69
N GLU A 192 -22.16 -19.49 16.90
CA GLU A 192 -21.20 -18.45 17.26
C GLU A 192 -19.85 -18.63 16.54
N SER A 193 -19.36 -19.87 16.41
CA SER A 193 -18.16 -20.16 15.61
C SER A 193 -18.34 -19.79 14.14
N LEU A 194 -19.50 -20.11 13.54
CA LEU A 194 -19.77 -19.72 12.15
C LEU A 194 -19.92 -18.20 11.98
N ARG A 195 -20.49 -17.51 12.97
CA ARG A 195 -20.55 -16.03 12.98
C ARG A 195 -19.17 -15.40 13.05
N ALA A 196 -18.22 -16.01 13.76
CA ALA A 196 -16.84 -15.52 13.81
C ALA A 196 -16.18 -15.60 12.43
N VAL A 197 -16.34 -16.72 11.71
CA VAL A 197 -15.85 -16.87 10.32
C VAL A 197 -16.50 -15.82 9.41
N ARG A 198 -17.83 -15.69 9.45
CA ARG A 198 -18.56 -14.70 8.65
C ARG A 198 -18.04 -13.28 8.89
N LYS A 199 -17.89 -12.89 10.17
CA LYS A 199 -17.39 -11.57 10.54
C LYS A 199 -15.99 -11.35 9.97
N LYS A 200 -15.11 -12.36 10.06
CA LYS A 200 -13.76 -12.25 9.49
C LYS A 200 -13.83 -12.07 7.97
N VAL A 201 -14.64 -12.86 7.25
CA VAL A 201 -14.86 -12.70 5.79
C VAL A 201 -15.30 -11.27 5.45
N GLU A 202 -16.31 -10.73 6.15
CA GLU A 202 -16.81 -9.38 5.91
C GLU A 202 -15.72 -8.33 6.10
N THR A 203 -14.93 -8.44 7.17
CA THR A 203 -13.80 -7.52 7.41
C THR A 203 -12.67 -7.67 6.39
N SER A 204 -12.35 -8.89 5.98
CA SER A 204 -11.31 -9.17 4.98
C SER A 204 -11.69 -8.63 3.61
N VAL A 205 -12.95 -8.79 3.18
CA VAL A 205 -13.46 -8.20 1.93
C VAL A 205 -13.32 -6.68 1.92
N ALA A 206 -13.67 -6.02 3.04
CA ALA A 206 -13.49 -4.57 3.15
C ALA A 206 -12.01 -4.15 3.08
N ALA A 207 -11.12 -4.91 3.73
CA ALA A 207 -9.68 -4.66 3.69
C ALA A 207 -9.11 -4.84 2.27
N PHE A 208 -9.48 -5.92 1.57
CA PHE A 208 -9.05 -6.16 0.20
C PHE A 208 -9.48 -5.05 -0.75
N ARG A 209 -10.74 -4.61 -0.67
CA ARG A 209 -11.25 -3.49 -1.48
C ARG A 209 -10.39 -2.24 -1.28
N LYS A 210 -10.10 -1.88 -0.03
CA LYS A 210 -9.28 -0.72 0.29
C LYS A 210 -7.87 -0.80 -0.33
N GLU A 211 -7.23 -1.97 -0.28
CA GLU A 211 -5.89 -2.16 -0.87
C GLU A 211 -5.94 -2.14 -2.39
N ILE A 212 -6.96 -2.73 -3.03
CA ILE A 212 -7.16 -2.68 -4.47
C ILE A 212 -7.36 -1.24 -4.94
N ASP A 213 -8.26 -0.49 -4.30
CA ASP A 213 -8.50 0.93 -4.61
C ASP A 213 -7.21 1.76 -4.51
N LEU A 214 -6.35 1.46 -3.53
CA LEU A 214 -5.06 2.13 -3.37
C LEU A 214 -4.11 1.81 -4.52
N VAL A 215 -4.04 0.53 -4.93
CA VAL A 215 -3.21 0.09 -6.06
C VAL A 215 -3.68 0.73 -7.35
N GLU A 216 -4.98 0.73 -7.62
CA GLU A 216 -5.56 1.34 -8.83
C GLU A 216 -5.24 2.83 -8.90
N LYS A 217 -5.49 3.60 -7.82
CA LYS A 217 -5.12 5.02 -7.74
C LYS A 217 -3.63 5.27 -7.93
N THR A 218 -2.79 4.39 -7.38
CA THR A 218 -1.33 4.50 -7.55
C THR A 218 -0.92 4.27 -9.00
N LEU A 219 -1.54 3.30 -9.68
CA LEU A 219 -1.30 3.03 -11.09
C LEU A 219 -1.79 4.17 -11.97
N GLU A 220 -2.98 4.71 -11.71
CA GLU A 220 -3.50 5.90 -12.41
C GLU A 220 -2.54 7.08 -12.29
N ALA A 221 -2.06 7.37 -11.08
CA ALA A 221 -1.07 8.42 -10.86
C ALA A 221 0.21 8.17 -11.66
N ILE A 222 0.74 6.95 -11.66
CA ILE A 222 1.94 6.58 -12.45
C ILE A 222 1.71 6.76 -13.95
N PHE A 223 0.55 6.35 -14.48
CA PHE A 223 0.26 6.45 -15.91
C PHE A 223 -0.04 7.89 -16.37
N SER A 224 -0.38 8.78 -15.43
CA SER A 224 -0.63 10.20 -15.71
C SER A 224 0.61 11.09 -15.71
N MET A 225 1.77 10.56 -15.32
CA MET A 225 3.08 11.24 -15.28
C MET A 225 3.82 11.09 -16.61
#